data_AF-A0A255GFW1-F1
#
_entry.id   AF-A0A255GFW1-F1
#
_cell.length_a   1.000
_cell.length_b   1.000
_cell.length_c   1.000
_cell.angle_alpha   90.00
_cell.angle_beta   90.00
_cell.angle_gamma   90.00
#
_symmetry.space_group_name_H-M   'P 1'
#
loop_
_entity.id
_entity.type
_entity.pdbx_description
1 polymer ?
#
loop_
_entity_poly.entity_id
_entity_poly.type
_entity_poly.pdbx_seq_one_letter_code
_entity_poly.pdbx_strand_id
1 'polypeptide(L)'
;MTPEKRDELITAILQAAVNWLPEDFDELWLVIESEDHVANTVLFFTSADGPARALSPDFPDELDEAVDDLIDTAGDDGEPFHRAVLSYRSSGGASADFDHEPLPGGVVEGSNARMEEFGQTHLGRSWADTPEYTG
;
A
#
# COMPACT_ATOMS: atom_id res chain seq x y z
N MET A 1 -10.07 16.31 -5.36
CA MET A 1 -8.88 16.03 -6.19
C MET A 1 -9.24 15.88 -7.66
N THR A 2 -8.45 16.46 -8.56
CA THR A 2 -8.63 16.17 -10.00
C THR A 2 -8.13 14.75 -10.32
N PRO A 3 -8.71 14.06 -11.31
CA PRO A 3 -8.22 12.74 -11.72
C PRO A 3 -6.73 12.74 -12.09
N GLU A 4 -6.27 13.78 -12.79
CA GLU A 4 -4.88 13.90 -13.24
C GLU A 4 -3.90 13.98 -12.06
N LYS A 5 -4.23 14.75 -11.01
CA LYS A 5 -3.39 14.84 -9.81
C LYS A 5 -3.39 13.53 -9.03
N ARG A 6 -4.53 12.83 -8.97
CA ARG A 6 -4.62 11.51 -8.37
C ARG A 6 -3.71 10.51 -9.08
N ASP A 7 -3.78 10.48 -10.41
CA ASP A 7 -2.95 9.59 -11.23
C ASP A 7 -1.46 9.90 -11.08
N GLU A 8 -1.08 11.18 -11.00
CA GLU A 8 0.28 11.62 -10.72
C GLU A 8 0.79 11.09 -9.37
N LEU A 9 0.00 11.23 -8.31
CA LEU A 9 0.34 10.76 -6.95
C LEU A 9 0.44 9.23 -6.90
N ILE A 10 -0.54 8.51 -7.46
CA ILE A 10 -0.50 7.05 -7.54
C ILE A 10 0.74 6.57 -8.31
N THR A 11 1.06 7.23 -9.42
CA THR A 11 2.24 6.89 -10.22
C THR A 11 3.52 7.10 -9.44
N ALA A 12 3.65 8.22 -8.71
CA ALA A 12 4.80 8.49 -7.86
C ALA A 12 5.00 7.42 -6.78
N ILE A 13 3.92 7.05 -6.07
CA ILE A 13 3.94 6.01 -5.04
C ILE A 13 4.36 4.65 -5.63
N LEU A 14 3.73 4.22 -6.73
CA LEU A 14 4.04 2.95 -7.36
C LEU A 14 5.49 2.94 -7.88
N GLN A 15 5.98 4.05 -8.41
CA GLN A 15 7.36 4.16 -8.87
C GLN A 15 8.35 4.08 -7.71
N ALA A 16 8.10 4.75 -6.59
CA ALA A 16 8.91 4.67 -5.38
C ALA A 16 8.96 3.23 -4.84
N ALA A 17 7.82 2.53 -4.79
CA ALA A 17 7.77 1.13 -4.39
C ALA A 17 8.57 0.23 -5.34
N VAL A 18 8.38 0.35 -6.65
CA VAL A 18 9.07 -0.45 -7.67
C VAL A 18 10.59 -0.24 -7.65
N ASN A 19 11.06 0.99 -7.44
CA ASN A 19 12.49 1.30 -7.40
C ASN A 19 13.22 0.60 -6.24
N TRP A 20 12.49 0.23 -5.19
CA TRP A 20 13.05 -0.38 -3.99
C TRP A 20 12.89 -1.92 -3.95
N LEU A 21 11.90 -2.44 -4.66
CA LEU A 21 11.68 -3.87 -4.80
C LEU A 21 12.80 -4.54 -5.64
N PRO A 22 13.06 -5.83 -5.42
CA PRO A 22 14.05 -6.56 -6.21
C PRO A 22 13.60 -6.66 -7.67
N GLU A 23 14.54 -6.70 -8.63
CA GLU A 23 14.25 -6.68 -10.07
C GLU A 23 13.34 -7.83 -10.56
N ASP A 24 13.19 -8.90 -9.78
CA ASP A 24 12.43 -10.11 -10.10
C ASP A 24 11.02 -10.18 -9.48
N PHE A 25 10.50 -9.08 -8.94
CA PHE A 25 9.13 -9.04 -8.45
C PHE A 25 8.09 -9.24 -9.59
N ASP A 26 6.98 -9.90 -9.29
CA ASP A 26 5.89 -10.18 -10.24
C ASP A 26 4.70 -9.23 -10.00
N GLU A 27 4.19 -9.18 -8.78
CA GLU A 27 3.07 -8.32 -8.40
C GLU A 27 3.34 -7.67 -7.04
N LEU A 28 2.91 -6.41 -6.88
CA LEU A 28 2.92 -5.69 -5.62
C LEU A 28 1.52 -5.17 -5.28
N TRP A 29 1.26 -5.05 -3.98
CA TRP A 29 0.10 -4.39 -3.40
C TRP A 29 0.54 -3.50 -2.26
N LEU A 30 0.33 -2.20 -2.37
CA LEU A 30 0.48 -1.25 -1.28
C LEU A 30 -0.89 -0.97 -0.68
N VAL A 31 -1.07 -1.34 0.59
CA VAL A 31 -2.29 -1.06 1.34
C VAL A 31 -2.01 0.11 2.27
N ILE A 32 -2.75 1.20 2.08
CA ILE A 32 -2.68 2.41 2.89
C ILE A 32 -4.01 2.52 3.64
N GLU A 33 -3.96 2.66 4.95
CA GLU A 33 -5.12 2.97 5.78
C GLU A 33 -4.89 4.29 6.50
N SER A 34 -5.86 5.20 6.49
CA SER A 34 -5.73 6.53 7.11
C SER A 34 -7.03 6.97 7.76
N GLU A 35 -6.97 7.38 9.04
CA GLU A 35 -8.10 7.92 9.78
C GLU A 35 -7.58 8.78 10.94
N ASP A 36 -8.24 9.90 11.25
CA ASP A 36 -7.92 10.76 12.41
C ASP A 36 -6.42 11.16 12.52
N HIS A 37 -5.78 11.47 11.39
CA HIS A 37 -4.35 11.82 11.29
C HIS A 37 -3.39 10.68 11.65
N VAL A 38 -3.86 9.44 11.65
CA VAL A 38 -3.05 8.24 11.80
C VAL A 38 -3.09 7.45 10.51
N ALA A 39 -1.92 7.18 9.93
CA ALA A 39 -1.76 6.32 8.79
C ALA A 39 -1.10 4.99 9.18
N ASN A 40 -1.48 3.91 8.50
CA ASN A 40 -0.79 2.64 8.53
C ASN A 40 -0.64 2.11 7.10
N THR A 41 0.59 1.81 6.71
CA THR A 41 0.91 1.39 5.36
C THR A 41 1.62 0.03 5.41
N VAL A 42 1.26 -0.87 4.50
CA VAL A 42 1.91 -2.18 4.33
C VAL A 42 2.10 -2.45 2.84
N LEU A 43 3.33 -2.80 2.44
CA LEU A 43 3.63 -3.24 1.08
C LEU A 43 3.74 -4.77 1.06
N PHE A 44 2.94 -5.41 0.22
CA PHE A 44 3.03 -6.83 -0.08
C PHE A 44 3.56 -7.02 -1.49
N PHE A 45 4.36 -8.05 -1.73
CA PHE A 45 4.77 -8.40 -3.09
C PHE A 45 5.07 -9.89 -3.26
N THR A 46 5.00 -10.35 -4.50
CA THR A 46 5.46 -11.67 -4.95
C THR A 46 6.67 -11.53 -5.86
N SER A 47 7.50 -12.55 -5.88
CA SER A 47 8.60 -12.70 -6.85
C SER A 47 8.34 -13.92 -7.71
N ALA A 48 8.77 -13.91 -8.97
CA ALA A 48 8.52 -15.02 -9.90
C ALA A 48 9.09 -16.37 -9.38
N ASP A 49 10.22 -16.31 -8.67
CA ASP A 49 10.95 -17.48 -8.16
C ASP A 49 11.05 -17.54 -6.62
N GLY A 50 10.34 -16.65 -5.91
CA GLY A 50 10.51 -16.43 -4.48
C GLY A 50 9.22 -16.55 -3.66
N PRO A 51 9.31 -16.69 -2.33
CA PRO A 51 8.14 -16.56 -1.47
C PRO A 51 7.58 -15.14 -1.56
N ALA A 52 6.27 -15.00 -1.40
CA ALA A 52 5.67 -13.72 -1.10
C ALA A 52 6.33 -13.06 0.11
N ARG A 53 6.44 -11.74 0.09
CA ARG A 53 7.07 -10.92 1.12
C ARG A 53 6.16 -9.76 1.49
N ALA A 54 6.37 -9.23 2.69
CA ALA A 54 5.66 -8.06 3.19
C ALA A 54 6.66 -7.09 3.82
N LEU A 55 6.29 -5.82 3.81
CA LEU A 55 7.03 -4.74 4.44
C LEU A 55 6.12 -3.92 5.35
N SER A 56 6.54 -3.79 6.60
CA SER A 56 6.01 -2.85 7.58
C SER A 56 6.95 -2.85 8.80
N PRO A 57 7.27 -1.70 9.42
CA PRO A 57 6.88 -0.33 9.08
C PRO A 57 7.95 0.50 8.35
N ASP A 58 9.17 -0.05 8.16
CA ASP A 58 10.33 0.73 7.70
C ASP A 58 10.35 0.85 6.16
N PHE A 59 9.53 1.76 5.62
CA PHE A 59 9.58 2.15 4.21
C PHE A 59 10.80 3.03 3.91
N PRO A 60 11.29 3.05 2.66
CA PRO A 60 12.22 4.09 2.23
C PRO A 60 11.53 5.46 2.30
N ASP A 61 12.27 6.49 2.74
CA ASP A 61 11.76 7.87 2.90
C ASP A 61 10.97 8.37 1.67
N GLU A 62 11.43 8.05 0.45
CA GLU A 62 10.75 8.45 -0.80
C GLU A 62 9.33 7.85 -0.93
N LEU A 63 9.12 6.62 -0.49
CA LEU A 63 7.80 5.98 -0.52
C LEU A 63 6.90 6.54 0.57
N ASP A 64 7.45 6.79 1.77
CA ASP A 64 6.72 7.38 2.89
C ASP A 64 6.23 8.80 2.53
N GLU A 65 7.12 9.64 2.00
CA GLU A 65 6.80 11.00 1.53
C GLU A 65 5.72 10.97 0.42
N ALA A 66 5.81 10.04 -0.54
CA ALA A 66 4.82 9.93 -1.61
C ALA A 66 3.44 9.49 -1.11
N VAL A 67 3.38 8.64 -0.08
CA VAL A 67 2.13 8.22 0.56
C VAL A 67 1.51 9.36 1.36
N ASP A 68 2.32 10.09 2.13
CA ASP A 68 1.88 11.27 2.88
C ASP A 68 1.32 12.34 1.96
N ASP A 69 2.00 12.63 0.84
CA ASP A 69 1.52 13.58 -0.18
C ASP A 69 0.13 13.21 -0.71
N LEU A 70 -0.17 11.91 -0.88
CA LEU A 70 -1.48 11.44 -1.31
C LEU A 70 -2.54 11.64 -0.22
N ILE A 71 -2.24 11.30 1.03
CA ILE A 71 -3.15 11.44 2.17
C ILE A 71 -3.49 12.92 2.39
N ASP A 72 -2.47 13.78 2.45
CA ASP A 72 -2.61 15.21 2.70
C ASP A 72 -3.38 15.89 1.56
N THR A 73 -3.02 15.61 0.30
CA THR A 73 -3.74 16.20 -0.84
C THR A 73 -5.20 15.74 -0.87
N ALA A 74 -5.49 14.48 -0.54
CA ALA A 74 -6.86 13.98 -0.47
C ALA A 74 -7.66 14.67 0.65
N GLY A 75 -7.04 14.88 1.81
CA GLY A 75 -7.63 15.61 2.94
C GLY A 75 -7.91 17.09 2.62
N ASP A 76 -6.92 17.79 2.05
CA ASP A 76 -7.01 19.21 1.69
C ASP A 76 -8.10 19.49 0.64
N ASP A 77 -8.30 18.55 -0.28
CA ASP A 77 -9.36 18.63 -1.29
C ASP A 77 -10.74 18.21 -0.77
N GLY A 78 -10.85 17.84 0.50
CA GLY A 78 -12.10 17.39 1.12
C GLY A 78 -12.59 16.02 0.65
N GLU A 79 -11.69 15.20 0.10
CA GLU A 79 -11.94 13.83 -0.36
C GLU A 79 -11.05 12.81 0.39
N PRO A 80 -11.01 12.81 1.73
CA PRO A 80 -10.22 11.83 2.46
C PRO A 80 -10.71 10.42 2.14
N PHE A 81 -9.77 9.47 2.05
CA PHE A 81 -10.06 8.05 1.97
C PHE A 81 -9.65 7.39 3.28
N HIS A 82 -10.37 6.33 3.63
CA HIS A 82 -10.06 5.50 4.78
C HIS A 82 -9.10 4.37 4.41
N ARG A 83 -9.21 3.85 3.18
CA ARG A 83 -8.29 2.85 2.65
C ARG A 83 -7.99 3.10 1.18
N ALA A 84 -6.73 2.87 0.79
CA ALA A 84 -6.33 2.73 -0.59
C ALA A 84 -5.57 1.42 -0.79
N VAL A 85 -5.88 0.70 -1.87
CA VAL A 85 -5.12 -0.47 -2.33
C VAL A 85 -4.57 -0.16 -3.71
N LEU A 86 -3.26 0.07 -3.78
CA LEU A 86 -2.54 0.30 -5.03
C LEU A 86 -1.87 -0.99 -5.45
N SER A 87 -2.00 -1.40 -6.70
CA SER A 87 -1.35 -2.60 -7.21
C SER A 87 -0.62 -2.36 -8.52
N TYR A 88 0.47 -3.10 -8.72
CA TYR A 88 1.23 -3.08 -9.95
C TYR A 88 1.77 -4.47 -10.28
N ARG A 89 1.71 -4.84 -11.56
CA ARG A 89 2.29 -6.08 -12.10
C ARG A 89 3.45 -5.75 -13.02
N SER A 90 4.57 -6.45 -12.86
CA SER A 90 5.76 -6.27 -13.72
C SER A 90 5.48 -6.69 -15.17
N SER A 91 4.55 -7.62 -15.39
CA SER A 91 4.01 -7.97 -16.71
C SER A 91 3.19 -6.85 -17.37
N GLY A 92 2.88 -5.79 -16.63
CA GLY A 92 2.12 -4.63 -17.07
C GLY A 92 0.75 -4.55 -16.39
N GLY A 93 0.39 -3.33 -15.99
CA GLY A 93 -0.90 -3.01 -15.38
C GLY A 93 -0.72 -2.40 -13.99
N ALA A 94 -1.46 -1.33 -13.74
CA ALA A 94 -1.61 -0.72 -12.44
C ALA A 94 -3.09 -0.56 -12.13
N SER A 95 -3.47 -0.70 -10.86
CA SER A 95 -4.81 -0.33 -10.39
C SER A 95 -4.72 0.36 -9.04
N ALA A 96 -5.74 1.15 -8.76
CA ALA A 96 -5.92 1.80 -7.47
C ALA A 96 -7.40 1.71 -7.10
N ASP A 97 -7.67 1.24 -5.89
CA ASP A 97 -9.00 1.17 -5.31
C ASP A 97 -9.02 2.00 -4.03
N PHE A 98 -10.04 2.86 -3.88
CA PHE A 98 -10.18 3.78 -2.75
C PHE A 98 -11.50 3.52 -2.03
N ASP A 99 -11.41 3.26 -0.74
CA ASP A 99 -12.55 3.13 0.16
C ASP A 99 -12.68 4.39 1.03
N HIS A 100 -13.89 4.91 1.11
CA HIS A 100 -14.26 6.09 1.88
C HIS A 100 -15.20 5.75 3.04
N GLU A 101 -15.53 4.48 3.26
CA GLU A 101 -16.25 4.04 4.44
C GLU A 101 -15.31 3.97 5.65
N PRO A 102 -15.76 4.38 6.85
CA PRO A 102 -14.95 4.30 8.06
C PRO A 102 -14.45 2.89 8.35
N LEU A 103 -13.20 2.78 8.82
CA LEU A 103 -12.59 1.48 9.06
C LEU A 103 -13.21 0.81 10.29
N PRO A 104 -13.70 -0.45 10.19
CA PRO A 104 -14.19 -1.17 11.36
C PRO A 104 -13.10 -1.32 12.43
N GLY A 105 -13.27 -0.67 13.58
CA GLY A 105 -12.26 -0.66 14.65
C GLY A 105 -11.10 0.32 14.43
N GLY A 106 -11.22 1.25 13.48
CA GLY A 106 -10.22 2.28 13.19
C GLY A 106 -8.89 1.72 12.67
N VAL A 107 -7.92 2.62 12.43
CA VAL A 107 -6.55 2.27 12.01
C VAL A 107 -5.79 1.59 13.16
N VAL A 108 -5.69 2.25 14.32
CA VAL A 108 -4.83 1.81 15.44
C VAL A 108 -5.15 0.40 15.94
N GLU A 109 -6.42 0.07 16.13
CA GLU A 109 -6.82 -1.23 16.69
C GLU A 109 -7.17 -2.26 15.60
N GLY A 110 -7.66 -1.81 14.44
CA GLY A 110 -8.22 -2.67 13.40
C GLY A 110 -7.26 -3.04 12.26
N SER A 111 -6.21 -2.26 12.01
CA SER A 111 -5.38 -2.45 10.81
C SER A 111 -4.71 -3.83 10.78
N ASN A 112 -4.17 -4.31 11.90
CA ASN A 112 -3.47 -5.59 11.92
C ASN A 112 -4.35 -6.75 11.45
N ALA A 113 -5.63 -6.78 11.85
CA ALA A 113 -6.56 -7.83 11.44
C ALA A 113 -6.89 -7.76 9.94
N ARG A 114 -7.05 -6.55 9.39
CA ARG A 114 -7.33 -6.36 7.95
C ARG A 114 -6.11 -6.64 7.08
N MET A 115 -4.91 -6.28 7.53
CA MET A 115 -3.66 -6.60 6.84
C MET A 115 -3.41 -8.11 6.85
N GLU A 116 -3.74 -8.79 7.95
CA GLU A 116 -3.69 -10.25 8.04
C GLU A 116 -4.67 -10.92 7.06
N GLU A 117 -5.92 -10.46 6.99
CA GLU A 117 -6.91 -10.95 6.01
C GLU A 117 -6.47 -10.69 4.56
N PHE A 118 -5.90 -9.52 4.30
CA PHE A 118 -5.37 -9.15 2.99
C PHE A 118 -4.22 -10.08 2.59
N GLY A 119 -3.25 -10.29 3.49
CA GLY A 119 -2.14 -11.22 3.31
C GLY A 119 -2.63 -12.64 3.02
N GLN A 120 -3.61 -13.15 3.77
CA GLN A 120 -4.17 -14.48 3.53
C GLN A 120 -4.82 -14.59 2.15
N THR A 121 -5.52 -13.56 1.72
CA THR A 121 -6.23 -13.53 0.43
C THR A 121 -5.27 -13.43 -0.76
N HIS A 122 -4.26 -12.56 -0.67
CA HIS A 122 -3.38 -12.23 -1.80
C HIS A 122 -2.08 -13.04 -1.82
N LEU A 123 -1.52 -13.36 -0.65
CA LEU A 123 -0.28 -14.13 -0.51
C LEU A 123 -0.51 -15.62 -0.22
N GLY A 124 -1.76 -16.01 0.04
CA GLY A 124 -2.13 -17.37 0.43
C GLY A 124 -1.59 -17.78 1.80
N ARG A 125 -1.20 -16.83 2.66
CA ARG A 125 -0.59 -17.06 3.97
C ARG A 125 -0.78 -15.88 4.93
N SER A 126 -0.52 -16.11 6.21
CA SER A 126 -0.51 -15.05 7.21
C SER A 126 0.54 -13.99 6.92
N TRP A 127 0.21 -12.72 7.15
CA TRP A 127 1.16 -11.62 7.06
C TRP A 127 2.23 -11.73 8.16
N ALA A 128 1.84 -12.13 9.38
CA ALA A 128 2.78 -12.33 10.49
C ALA A 128 3.85 -13.41 10.20
N ASP A 129 3.51 -14.40 9.35
CA ASP A 129 4.43 -15.46 8.91
C ASP A 129 5.13 -15.14 7.58
N THR A 130 4.84 -13.98 6.99
CA THR A 130 5.42 -13.57 5.72
C THR A 130 6.84 -13.03 5.96
N PRO A 131 7.87 -13.55 5.26
CA PRO A 131 9.23 -13.05 5.43
C PRO A 131 9.32 -11.55 5.17
N GLU A 132 9.92 -10.84 6.11
CA GLU A 132 10.24 -9.42 5.97
C GLU A 132 11.30 -9.22 4.89
N TYR A 133 11.12 -8.20 4.06
CA TYR A 133 12.12 -7.76 3.09
C TYR A 133 12.95 -6.61 3.67
N THR A 134 14.24 -6.81 3.89
CA THR A 134 15.13 -5.80 4.48
C THR A 134 16.10 -5.21 3.45
N GLY A 135 15.61 -4.92 2.23
CA GLY A 135 16.38 -4.53 1.04
C GLY A 135 17.69 -3.79 1.28
#